data_AF-A0A4Q2QR82-F1
#
_entry.id   AF-A0A4Q2QR82-F1
#
_cell.length_a   1.000
_cell.length_b   1.000
_cell.length_c   1.000
_cell.angle_alpha   90.00
_cell.angle_beta   90.00
_cell.angle_gamma   90.00
#
_symmetry.space_group_name_H-M   'P 1'
#
loop_
_entity.id
_entity.type
_entity.pdbx_description
1 polymer ?
#
loop_
_entity_poly.entity_id
_entity_poly.type
_entity_poly.pdbx_seq_one_letter_code
_entity_poly.pdbx_strand_id
1 'polypeptide(L)'
;MSQVILDLQLACEDNSGLPEESQFQTWLNAVIPQFQEESEVTIRVVDTAESHSLNLTYRGKDKPTNVLSFPFEVPPGMEMSLLGDLVICRQVVEKEAQEQGKPLEAHWAHMVVHGS
;
A
#
# COMPACT_ATOMS: atom_id res chain seq x y z
N MET A 1 6.79 12.25 19.74
CA MET A 1 5.56 12.23 18.93
C MET A 1 5.87 11.29 17.79
N SER A 2 5.11 10.22 17.62
CA SER A 2 5.37 9.29 16.53
C SER A 2 5.10 9.97 15.18
N GLN A 3 5.96 9.73 14.20
CA GLN A 3 5.89 10.33 12.87
C GLN A 3 5.95 9.22 11.82
N VAL A 4 4.88 9.11 11.03
CA VAL A 4 4.84 8.28 9.84
C VAL A 4 4.93 9.20 8.63
N ILE A 5 5.98 9.06 7.84
CA ILE A 5 6.19 9.76 6.58
C ILE A 5 5.62 8.88 5.47
N LEU A 6 4.65 9.42 4.72
CA LEU A 6 4.08 8.77 3.55
C LEU A 6 4.73 9.33 2.28
N ASP A 7 5.27 8.46 1.43
CA ASP A 7 5.51 8.75 0.02
C ASP A 7 4.38 8.12 -0.82
N LEU A 8 3.43 8.92 -1.29
CA LEU A 8 2.31 8.45 -2.11
C LEU A 8 2.63 8.58 -3.59
N GLN A 9 2.68 7.43 -4.28
CA GLN A 9 2.95 7.35 -5.72
C GLN A 9 1.71 6.88 -6.47
N LEU A 10 1.16 7.72 -7.34
CA LEU A 10 0.02 7.37 -8.18
C LEU A 10 0.50 6.99 -9.59
N ALA A 11 0.52 5.70 -9.89
CA ALA A 11 0.93 5.12 -11.16
C ALA A 11 -0.23 4.40 -11.86
N CYS A 12 -1.38 5.08 -11.92
CA CYS A 12 -2.54 4.64 -12.67
C CYS A 12 -2.72 5.53 -13.91
N GLU A 13 -3.29 4.98 -14.98
CA GLU A 13 -3.70 5.74 -16.17
C GLU A 13 -4.77 6.80 -15.83
N ASP A 14 -5.63 6.49 -14.86
CA ASP A 14 -6.62 7.40 -14.30
C ASP A 14 -6.54 7.40 -12.77
N ASN A 15 -6.52 8.60 -12.18
CA ASN A 15 -6.46 8.81 -10.73
C ASN A 15 -7.81 9.24 -10.13
N SER A 16 -8.87 9.32 -10.94
CA SER A 16 -10.19 9.72 -10.46
C SER A 16 -10.77 8.70 -9.47
N GLY A 17 -11.34 9.18 -8.36
CA GLY A 17 -11.97 8.30 -7.36
C GLY A 17 -11.02 7.51 -6.46
N LEU A 18 -9.70 7.74 -6.57
CA LEU A 18 -8.73 7.25 -5.58
C LEU A 18 -8.90 8.01 -4.25
N PRO A 19 -8.53 7.40 -3.10
CA PRO A 19 -8.48 8.11 -1.84
C PRO A 19 -7.48 9.26 -1.87
N GLU A 20 -7.74 10.30 -1.08
CA GLU A 20 -6.80 11.40 -0.90
C GLU A 20 -5.58 10.95 -0.06
N GLU A 21 -4.45 11.61 -0.24
CA GLU A 21 -3.23 11.38 0.56
C GLU A 21 -3.50 11.49 2.07
N SER A 22 -4.38 12.41 2.48
CA SER A 22 -4.82 12.58 3.86
C SER A 22 -5.51 11.34 4.45
N GLN A 23 -6.23 10.58 3.64
CA GLN A 23 -6.88 9.33 4.04
C GLN A 23 -5.84 8.21 4.23
N PHE A 24 -4.92 8.06 3.26
CA PHE A 24 -3.79 7.13 3.38
C PHE A 24 -2.96 7.40 4.64
N GLN A 25 -2.59 8.65 4.86
CA GLN A 25 -1.84 9.08 6.04
C GLN A 25 -2.59 8.75 7.34
N THR A 26 -3.91 8.95 7.36
CA THR A 26 -4.76 8.63 8.52
C THR A 26 -4.75 7.13 8.82
N TRP A 27 -4.87 6.27 7.82
CA TRP A 27 -4.86 4.82 8.00
C TRP A 27 -3.50 4.30 8.47
N LEU A 28 -2.41 4.85 7.92
CA LEU A 28 -1.04 4.51 8.35
C LEU A 28 -0.77 4.93 9.80
N ASN A 29 -1.16 6.16 10.17
CA ASN A 29 -1.00 6.69 11.52
C ASN A 29 -1.78 5.88 12.58
N ALA A 30 -2.83 5.17 12.18
CA ALA A 30 -3.60 4.33 13.09
C ALA A 30 -2.84 3.05 13.51
N VAL A 31 -1.85 2.60 12.72
CA VAL A 31 -1.25 1.26 12.88
C VAL A 31 0.26 1.34 13.13
N ILE A 32 1.01 2.04 12.28
CA ILE A 32 2.48 2.00 12.29
C ILE A 32 3.11 2.49 13.61
N PRO A 33 2.62 3.58 14.26
CA PRO A 33 3.17 4.04 15.53
C PRO A 33 3.19 3.02 16.67
N GLN A 34 2.40 1.94 16.55
CA GLN A 34 2.37 0.84 17.52
C GLN A 34 3.60 -0.08 17.41
N PHE A 35 4.29 -0.04 16.27
CA PHE A 35 5.44 -0.88 15.96
C PHE A 35 6.74 -0.08 15.83
N GLN A 36 6.67 1.16 15.33
CA GLN A 36 7.84 2.00 15.10
C GLN A 36 7.48 3.49 15.26
N GLU A 37 8.22 4.23 16.10
CA GLU A 37 7.91 5.63 16.40
C GLU A 37 8.18 6.57 15.22
N GLU A 38 9.28 6.37 14.51
CA GLU A 38 9.65 7.12 13.31
C GLU A 38 9.73 6.15 12.15
N SER A 39 8.95 6.40 11.10
CA SER A 39 8.85 5.49 9.96
C SER A 39 8.60 6.23 8.66
N GLU A 40 9.08 5.67 7.56
CA GLU A 40 8.80 6.11 6.20
C GLU A 40 8.30 4.90 5.40
N VAL A 41 7.16 5.09 4.73
CA VAL A 41 6.51 4.05 3.92
C VAL A 41 6.08 4.63 2.59
N THR A 42 6.38 3.89 1.52
CA THR A 42 5.88 4.20 0.19
C THR A 42 4.55 3.49 -0.01
N ILE A 43 3.49 4.21 -0.40
CA ILE A 43 2.31 3.59 -0.97
C ILE A 43 2.30 3.89 -2.47
N ARG A 44 2.35 2.85 -3.28
CA ARG A 44 2.29 2.96 -4.73
C ARG A 44 0.97 2.36 -5.23
N VAL A 45 0.11 3.20 -5.79
CA VAL A 45 -1.15 2.78 -6.39
C VAL A 45 -0.94 2.53 -7.88
N VAL A 46 -1.24 1.31 -8.33
CA VAL A 46 -0.92 0.85 -9.69
C VAL A 46 -2.12 0.24 -10.40
N ASP A 47 -2.02 0.18 -11.73
CA ASP A 47 -2.94 -0.59 -12.56
C ASP A 47 -2.63 -2.10 -12.57
N THR A 48 -3.54 -2.89 -13.13
CA THR A 48 -3.44 -4.36 -13.17
C THR A 48 -2.18 -4.88 -13.84
N ALA A 49 -1.65 -4.16 -14.84
CA ALA A 49 -0.48 -4.61 -15.59
C ALA A 49 0.78 -4.66 -14.71
N GLU A 50 1.04 -3.59 -13.94
CA GLU A 50 2.17 -3.52 -13.03
C GLU A 50 1.98 -4.50 -11.86
N SER A 51 0.79 -4.55 -11.24
CA SER A 51 0.47 -5.52 -10.19
C SER A 51 0.68 -6.97 -10.64
N HIS A 52 0.23 -7.32 -11.84
CA HIS A 52 0.43 -8.64 -12.43
C HIS A 52 1.91 -8.95 -12.61
N SER A 53 2.67 -8.03 -13.23
CA SER A 53 4.11 -8.19 -13.45
C SER A 53 4.86 -8.44 -12.15
N LEU A 54 4.56 -7.65 -11.11
CA LEU A 54 5.17 -7.78 -9.80
C LEU A 54 4.77 -9.08 -9.09
N ASN A 55 3.49 -9.45 -9.11
CA ASN A 55 3.02 -10.68 -8.47
C ASN A 55 3.58 -11.93 -9.15
N LEU A 56 3.74 -11.90 -10.47
CA LEU A 56 4.40 -12.96 -11.22
C LEU A 56 5.90 -13.03 -10.87
N THR A 57 6.59 -11.89 -10.89
CA THR A 57 8.04 -11.82 -10.67
C THR A 57 8.44 -12.22 -9.26
N TYR A 58 7.76 -11.69 -8.24
CA TYR A 58 8.17 -11.84 -6.85
C TYR A 58 7.41 -12.94 -6.09
N ARG A 59 6.22 -13.37 -6.57
CA ARG A 59 5.43 -14.43 -5.93
C ARG A 59 5.13 -15.62 -6.85
N GLY A 60 5.54 -15.59 -8.12
CA GLY A 60 5.25 -16.66 -9.09
C GLY A 60 3.78 -16.79 -9.46
N LYS A 61 2.96 -15.77 -9.20
CA LYS A 61 1.50 -15.80 -9.40
C LYS A 61 1.12 -15.04 -10.67
N ASP A 62 0.65 -15.76 -11.67
CA ASP A 62 0.23 -15.23 -12.98
C ASP A 62 -1.18 -14.59 -12.93
N LYS A 63 -1.32 -13.54 -12.10
CA LYS A 63 -2.53 -12.72 -11.95
C LYS A 63 -2.23 -11.45 -11.16
N PRO A 64 -2.97 -10.34 -11.33
CA PRO A 64 -2.88 -9.22 -10.40
C PRO A 64 -3.39 -9.62 -9.01
N THR A 65 -3.01 -8.84 -8.00
CA THR A 65 -3.50 -8.97 -6.62
C THR A 65 -3.81 -7.60 -6.03
N ASN A 66 -4.60 -7.59 -4.94
CA ASN A 66 -4.99 -6.37 -4.25
C ASN A 66 -3.81 -5.58 -3.66
N VAL A 67 -2.92 -6.24 -2.92
CA VAL A 67 -1.73 -5.62 -2.31
C VAL A 67 -0.51 -6.54 -2.33
N LEU A 68 0.66 -5.95 -2.54
CA LEU A 68 1.99 -6.55 -2.38
C LEU A 68 2.82 -5.66 -1.44
N SER A 69 3.44 -6.26 -0.43
CA SER A 69 4.38 -5.56 0.47
C SER A 69 5.81 -5.96 0.14
N PHE A 70 6.68 -4.97 0.01
CA PHE A 70 8.12 -5.11 -0.26
C PHE A 70 8.89 -4.47 0.90
N PRO A 71 9.22 -5.24 1.95
CA PRO A 71 9.91 -4.70 3.11
C PRO A 71 11.32 -4.26 2.75
N PHE A 72 11.77 -3.14 3.34
CA PHE A 72 13.17 -2.73 3.27
C PHE A 72 13.97 -3.43 4.37
N GLU A 73 14.99 -4.21 3.99
CA GLU A 73 15.92 -4.79 4.94
C GLU A 73 17.06 -3.81 5.20
N VAL A 74 17.05 -3.19 6.38
CA VAL A 74 18.10 -2.27 6.82
C VAL A 74 19.44 -3.02 6.86
N PRO A 75 20.47 -2.56 6.11
CA PRO A 75 21.77 -3.22 6.14
C PRO A 75 22.40 -3.20 7.54
N PRO A 76 23.17 -4.23 7.92
CA PRO A 76 23.80 -4.29 9.23
C PRO A 76 24.65 -3.05 9.52
N GLY A 77 24.41 -2.43 10.68
CA GLY A 77 25.16 -1.26 11.13
C GLY A 77 24.62 0.10 10.67
N MET A 78 23.44 0.14 10.03
CA MET A 78 22.70 1.37 9.81
C MET A 78 21.40 1.39 10.62
N GLU A 79 21.00 2.59 11.04
CA GLU A 79 19.66 2.85 11.57
C GLU A 79 18.91 3.67 10.53
N MET A 80 17.88 3.08 9.95
CA MET A 80 17.00 3.74 8.98
C MET A 80 15.55 3.43 9.33
N SER A 81 14.72 4.46 9.24
CA SER A 81 13.30 4.38 9.54
C SER A 81 12.45 3.92 8.34
N LEU A 82 13.06 3.35 7.31
CA LEU A 82 12.37 2.94 6.08
C LEU A 82 11.70 1.58 6.27
N LEU A 83 10.38 1.51 6.11
CA LEU A 83 9.61 0.26 6.14
C LEU A 83 9.62 -0.46 4.78
N GLY A 84 9.68 0.31 3.69
CA GLY A 84 9.62 -0.21 2.32
C GLY A 84 8.34 0.19 1.61
N ASP A 85 7.90 -0.63 0.65
CA ASP A 85 6.86 -0.27 -0.31
C ASP A 85 5.61 -1.14 -0.19
N LEU A 86 4.44 -0.50 -0.24
CA LEU A 86 3.14 -1.13 -0.42
C LEU A 86 2.62 -0.83 -1.82
N VAL A 87 2.53 -1.85 -2.66
CA VAL A 87 1.97 -1.72 -4.01
C VAL A 87 0.52 -2.20 -3.99
N ILE A 88 -0.42 -1.28 -4.24
CA ILE A 88 -1.87 -1.55 -4.19
C ILE A 88 -2.46 -1.42 -5.60
N CYS A 89 -3.19 -2.44 -6.05
CA CYS A 89 -3.83 -2.43 -7.36
C CYS A 89 -5.26 -1.87 -7.29
N ARG A 90 -5.47 -0.70 -7.90
CA ARG A 90 -6.75 0.01 -7.92
C ARG A 90 -7.92 -0.91 -8.32
N GLN A 91 -7.82 -1.55 -9.48
CA GLN A 91 -8.91 -2.30 -10.08
C GLN A 91 -9.27 -3.55 -9.26
N VAL A 92 -8.28 -4.19 -8.63
CA VAL A 92 -8.54 -5.37 -7.80
C VAL A 92 -9.25 -4.95 -6.51
N VAL A 93 -8.83 -3.84 -5.89
CA VAL A 93 -9.49 -3.28 -4.70
C VAL A 93 -10.93 -2.86 -5.01
N GLU A 94 -11.16 -2.11 -6.08
CA GLU A 94 -12.50 -1.68 -6.49
C GLU A 94 -13.43 -2.87 -6.79
N LYS A 95 -12.92 -3.86 -7.53
CA LYS A 95 -13.65 -5.09 -7.85
C LYS A 95 -14.00 -5.88 -6.59
N GLU A 96 -13.04 -6.10 -5.69
CA GLU A 96 -13.27 -6.85 -4.45
C GLU A 96 -14.27 -6.12 -3.54
N ALA A 97 -14.20 -4.79 -3.44
CA ALA A 97 -15.16 -4.01 -2.67
C ALA A 97 -16.59 -4.20 -3.20
N GLN A 98 -16.76 -4.17 -4.53
CA GLN A 98 -18.05 -4.42 -5.17
C GLN A 98 -18.54 -5.86 -4.93
N GLU A 99 -17.70 -6.86 -5.18
CA GLU A 99 -18.06 -8.28 -5.04
C GLU A 99 -18.42 -8.64 -3.59
N GLN A 100 -17.79 -7.98 -2.61
CA GLN A 100 -18.02 -8.21 -1.19
C GLN A 100 -19.09 -7.29 -0.58
N GLY A 101 -19.65 -6.36 -1.36
CA GLY A 101 -20.61 -5.38 -0.87
C GLY A 101 -20.05 -4.43 0.21
N LYS A 102 -18.74 -4.15 0.15
CA LYS A 102 -18.06 -3.27 1.11
C LYS A 102 -18.04 -1.82 0.60
N PRO A 103 -18.13 -0.81 1.49
CA PRO A 103 -17.76 0.56 1.13
C PRO A 103 -16.34 0.59 0.57
N LEU A 104 -16.14 1.24 -0.57
CA LEU A 104 -14.85 1.27 -1.27
C LEU A 104 -13.74 1.84 -0.36
N GLU A 105 -14.02 2.93 0.33
CA GLU A 105 -13.09 3.56 1.29
C GLU A 105 -12.67 2.58 2.39
N ALA A 106 -13.59 1.77 2.91
CA ALA A 106 -13.27 0.79 3.96
C ALA A 106 -12.37 -0.34 3.43
N HIS A 107 -12.52 -0.72 2.15
CA HIS A 107 -11.63 -1.72 1.55
C HIS A 107 -10.25 -1.16 1.24
N TRP A 108 -10.14 0.12 0.84
CA TRP A 108 -8.85 0.83 0.75
C TRP A 108 -8.14 0.88 2.10
N ALA A 109 -8.84 1.31 3.15
CA ALA A 109 -8.31 1.36 4.51
C ALA A 109 -7.80 -0.02 4.95
N HIS A 110 -8.57 -1.08 4.67
CA HIS A 110 -8.18 -2.44 4.97
C HIS A 110 -6.90 -2.86 4.24
N MET A 111 -6.72 -2.53 2.95
CA MET A 111 -5.49 -2.87 2.22
C MET A 111 -4.26 -2.16 2.76
N VAL A 112 -4.41 -0.90 3.15
CA VAL A 112 -3.31 -0.12 3.74
C VAL A 112 -2.91 -0.72 5.08
N VAL A 113 -3.88 -0.91 5.98
CA VAL A 113 -3.66 -1.50 7.32
C VAL A 113 -3.16 -2.94 7.27
N HIS A 114 -3.62 -3.74 6.30
CA HIS A 114 -3.18 -5.13 6.15
C HIS A 114 -1.78 -5.23 5.54
N GLY A 115 -1.42 -4.29 4.67
CA GLY A 115 -0.14 -4.25 3.98
C GLY A 115 0.99 -3.70 4.84
N SER A 116 0.70 -2.71 5.70
CA SER A 116 1.62 -2.01 6.60
C SER A 116 1.89 -2.78 7.90
#